data_AF-A0A535GIA4-F1
#
_entry.id   AF-A0A535GIA4-F1
#
_cell.length_a   1.000
_cell.length_b   1.000
_cell.length_c   1.000
_cell.angle_alpha   90.00
_cell.angle_beta   90.00
_cell.angle_gamma   90.00
#
_symmetry.space_group_name_H-M   'P 1'
#
loop_
_entity.id
_entity.type
_entity.pdbx_description
1 polymer ?
#
loop_
_entity_poly.entity_id
_entity_poly.type
_entity_poly.pdbx_seq_one_letter_code
_entity_poly.pdbx_strand_id
1 'polypeptide(L)'
;PLQEGFHEKHALQCGYCTPGMMMTASALLERNPNPSEQEIRIAISGNLCRCTGYVNIVKAVQYAAEKMQVSEQVPVNAGEGGE
;
A
#
# COMPACT_ATOMS: atom_id res chain seq x y z
N PRO A 1 -6.83 -1.07 -0.88
CA PRO A 1 -5.76 -0.74 -1.86
C PRO A 1 -4.46 -1.54 -1.71
N LEU A 2 -4.03 -1.88 -0.49
CA LEU A 2 -2.73 -2.52 -0.28
C LEU A 2 -2.64 -3.96 -0.83
N GLN A 3 -3.63 -4.82 -0.54
CA GLN A 3 -3.68 -6.18 -1.08
C GLN A 3 -3.71 -6.20 -2.61
N GLU A 4 -4.51 -5.31 -3.20
CA GLU A 4 -4.56 -5.09 -4.64
C GLU A 4 -3.19 -4.66 -5.19
N GLY A 5 -2.52 -3.68 -4.56
CA GLY A 5 -1.19 -3.25 -5.00
C GLY A 5 -0.16 -4.38 -5.02
N PHE A 6 -0.21 -5.28 -4.03
CA PHE A 6 0.69 -6.43 -4.01
C PHE A 6 0.39 -7.43 -5.14
N HIS A 7 -0.89 -7.63 -5.47
CA HIS A 7 -1.33 -8.44 -6.60
C HIS A 7 -0.90 -7.82 -7.94
N GLU A 8 -1.32 -6.59 -8.21
CA GLU A 8 -1.09 -5.89 -9.48
C GLU A 8 0.38 -5.66 -9.78
N LYS A 9 1.18 -5.31 -8.76
CA LYS A 9 2.61 -5.02 -8.94
C LYS A 9 3.51 -6.24 -8.81
N HIS A 10 2.95 -7.45 -8.73
CA HIS A 10 3.73 -8.69 -8.60
C HIS A 10 4.72 -8.61 -7.41
N ALA A 11 4.22 -8.13 -6.27
CA ALA A 11 4.99 -7.94 -5.04
C ALA A 11 4.98 -9.16 -4.11
N LEU A 12 4.44 -10.28 -4.59
CA LEU A 12 4.53 -11.59 -3.95
C LEU A 12 4.86 -12.67 -4.98
N GLN A 13 5.55 -13.71 -4.53
CA GLN A 13 5.77 -14.95 -5.28
C GLN A 13 5.42 -16.14 -4.38
N CYS A 14 6.34 -16.58 -3.50
CA CYS A 14 6.05 -17.66 -2.54
C CYS A 14 5.01 -17.28 -1.48
N GLY A 15 4.71 -16.00 -1.30
CA GLY A 15 3.70 -15.49 -0.36
C GLY A 15 4.10 -15.47 1.12
N TYR A 16 5.19 -16.14 1.51
CA TYR A 16 5.52 -16.33 2.93
C TYR A 16 5.73 -15.01 3.70
N CYS A 17 6.46 -14.05 3.11
CA CYS A 17 6.70 -12.75 3.75
C CYS A 17 5.54 -11.76 3.59
N THR A 18 4.55 -12.07 2.74
CA THR A 18 3.53 -11.11 2.31
C THR A 18 2.68 -10.57 3.46
N PRO A 19 2.21 -11.37 4.43
CA PRO A 19 1.45 -10.84 5.56
C PRO A 19 2.24 -9.80 6.39
N GLY A 20 3.50 -10.08 6.72
CA GLY A 20 4.35 -9.15 7.49
C GLY A 20 4.65 -7.85 6.73
N MET A 21 4.92 -7.98 5.43
CA MET A 21 5.11 -6.83 4.53
C MET A 21 3.86 -5.94 4.48
N MET A 22 2.67 -6.54 4.34
CA MET A 22 1.41 -5.80 4.27
C MET A 22 1.11 -5.08 5.59
N MET A 23 1.26 -5.74 6.74
CA MET A 23 1.02 -5.09 8.04
C MET A 23 1.97 -3.93 8.29
N THR A 24 3.25 -4.10 7.94
CA THR A 24 4.26 -3.03 8.06
C THR A 24 3.96 -1.85 7.15
N ALA A 25 3.58 -2.12 5.89
CA ALA A 25 3.20 -1.08 4.94
C ALA A 25 1.90 -0.37 5.34
N SER A 26 0.91 -1.08 5.89
CA SER A 26 -0.31 -0.47 6.43
C SER A 26 0.03 0.55 7.52
N ALA A 27 0.84 0.14 8.51
CA ALA A 27 1.27 1.01 9.59
C ALA A 27 2.16 2.19 9.15
N LEU A 28 2.85 2.07 8.01
CA LEU A 28 3.53 3.19 7.37
C LEU A 28 2.51 4.17 6.78
N LEU A 29 1.58 3.68 5.96
CA LEU A 29 0.63 4.51 5.22
C LEU A 29 -0.38 5.23 6.12
N GLU A 30 -0.72 4.65 7.26
CA GLU A 30 -1.52 5.32 8.30
C GLU A 30 -0.83 6.57 8.88
N ARG A 31 0.51 6.55 8.98
CA ARG A 31 1.29 7.65 9.57
C ARG A 31 1.85 8.62 8.53
N ASN A 32 2.20 8.11 7.36
CA ASN A 32 2.68 8.88 6.22
C ASN A 32 1.93 8.40 4.97
N PRO A 33 0.83 9.06 4.59
CA PRO A 33 0.03 8.68 3.42
C PRO A 33 0.74 8.87 2.07
N ASN A 34 1.87 9.58 2.03
CA ASN A 34 2.64 9.83 0.81
C ASN A 34 4.15 9.58 1.01
N PRO A 35 4.56 8.34 1.34
CA PRO A 35 5.95 8.06 1.67
C PRO A 35 6.81 8.03 0.39
N SER A 36 8.01 8.58 0.48
CA SER A 36 9.05 8.40 -0.53
C SER A 36 9.50 6.94 -0.63
N GLU A 37 10.13 6.57 -1.75
CA GLU A 37 10.71 5.23 -1.91
C GLU A 37 11.67 4.87 -0.76
N GLN A 38 12.50 5.83 -0.32
CA GLN A 38 13.46 5.60 0.74
C GLN A 38 12.77 5.31 2.08
N GLU A 39 11.71 6.05 2.41
CA GLU A 39 10.92 5.81 3.62
C GLU A 39 10.24 4.44 3.59
N ILE A 40 9.72 4.01 2.44
CA ILE A 40 9.16 2.67 2.26
C ILE A 40 10.22 1.61 2.53
N ARG A 41 11.41 1.76 1.94
CA ARG A 41 12.54 0.81 2.12
C ARG A 41 12.98 0.70 3.58
N ILE A 42 13.07 1.83 4.28
CA ILE A 42 13.40 1.86 5.71
C ILE A 42 12.31 1.15 6.51
N ALA A 43 11.03 1.46 6.25
CA ALA A 43 9.91 0.86 6.98
C ALA A 43 9.87 -0.66 6.84
N ILE A 44 10.12 -1.20 5.64
CA ILE A 44 10.09 -2.64 5.40
C ILE A 44 11.41 -3.36 5.71
N SER A 45 12.45 -2.66 6.18
CA SER A 45 13.80 -3.22 6.37
C SER A 45 13.85 -4.42 7.34
N GLY A 46 12.92 -4.50 8.29
CA GLY A 46 12.77 -5.64 9.20
C GLY A 46 12.03 -6.85 8.62
N ASN A 47 11.45 -6.74 7.42
CA ASN A 47 10.74 -7.82 6.75
C ASN A 47 11.63 -8.43 5.67
N LEU A 48 12.08 -9.66 5.88
CA LEU A 48 12.92 -10.34 4.91
C LEU A 48 12.09 -10.97 3.78
N CYS A 49 12.50 -10.72 2.54
CA CYS A 49 11.93 -11.35 1.36
C CYS A 49 13.04 -11.97 0.50
N ARG A 50 12.87 -13.24 0.13
CA ARG A 50 13.83 -13.94 -0.73
C ARG A 50 13.47 -13.90 -2.22
N CYS A 51 12.20 -13.72 -2.55
CA CYS A 51 11.72 -13.97 -3.91
C CYS A 51 11.68 -12.72 -4.79
N THR A 52 11.28 -11.56 -4.24
CA THR A 52 10.91 -10.39 -5.06
C THR A 52 12.05 -9.41 -5.33
N GLY A 53 13.15 -9.48 -4.56
CA GLY A 53 14.20 -8.45 -4.60
C GLY A 53 13.73 -7.06 -4.15
N TYR A 54 12.60 -6.97 -3.44
CA TYR A 54 12.01 -5.75 -2.83
C TYR A 54 11.48 -4.68 -3.78
N VAL A 55 11.99 -4.57 -5.02
CA VAL A 55 11.60 -3.51 -5.97
C VAL A 55 10.09 -3.45 -6.19
N ASN A 56 9.44 -4.60 -6.39
CA ASN A 56 7.99 -4.64 -6.62
C ASN A 56 7.17 -4.41 -5.34
N ILE A 57 7.72 -4.71 -4.16
CA ILE A 57 7.08 -4.38 -2.87
C ILE A 57 7.02 -2.86 -2.70
N VAL A 58 8.10 -2.14 -3.01
CA VAL A 58 8.09 -0.67 -2.99
C VAL A 58 7.02 -0.12 -3.93
N LYS A 59 6.95 -0.62 -5.17
CA LYS A 59 5.93 -0.22 -6.16
C LYS A 59 4.51 -0.52 -5.68
N ALA A 60 4.28 -1.64 -5.00
CA ALA A 60 2.97 -1.99 -4.44
C ALA A 60 2.53 -1.03 -3.33
N VAL A 61 3.45 -0.61 -2.47
CA VAL A 61 3.17 0.37 -1.41
C VAL A 61 2.88 1.75 -2.01
N GLN A 62 3.65 2.19 -3.01
CA GLN A 62 3.39 3.44 -3.73
C GLN A 62 2.03 3.43 -4.43
N TYR A 63 1.69 2.32 -5.11
CA TYR A 63 0.38 2.13 -5.72
C TYR A 63 -0.75 2.25 -4.69
N ALA A 64 -0.57 1.62 -3.52
CA ALA A 64 -1.56 1.68 -2.45
C ALA A 64 -1.73 3.10 -1.90
N ALA A 65 -0.62 3.83 -1.72
CA ALA A 65 -0.61 5.22 -1.27
C ALA A 65 -1.40 6.14 -2.21
N GLU A 66 -1.10 6.07 -3.51
CA GLU A 66 -1.78 6.84 -4.55
C GLU A 66 -3.29 6.54 -4.56
N LYS A 67 -3.66 5.25 -4.54
CA LYS A 67 -5.07 4.85 -4.59
C LYS A 67 -5.85 5.19 -3.31
N MET A 68 -5.21 5.17 -2.15
CA MET A 68 -5.83 5.60 -0.88
C MET A 68 -6.17 7.09 -0.90
N GLN A 69 -5.28 7.93 -1.42
CA GLN A 69 -5.51 9.38 -1.55
C GLN A 69 -6.65 9.70 -2.54
N VAL A 70 -6.75 8.95 -3.64
CA VAL A 70 -7.86 9.12 -4.60
C VAL A 70 -9.20 8.70 -3.97
N SER A 71 -9.22 7.68 -3.11
CA SER A 71 -10.45 7.21 -2.46
C SER A 71 -11.01 8.13 -1.36
N GLU A 72 -10.22 9.07 -0.83
CA GLU A 72 -10.72 10.09 0.11
C GLU A 72 -11.46 11.24 -0.58
N GLN A 73 -11.36 11.35 -1.91
CA GLN A 73 -12.05 12.38 -2.71
C GLN A 73 -13.40 11.91 -3.27
N VAL A 74 -14.21 11.21 -2.47
CA VAL A 74 -15.61 10.97 -2.85
C VAL A 74 -16.40 12.26 -2.56
N PRO A 75 -16.97 12.94 -3.58
CA PRO A 75 -17.87 14.04 -3.33
C PRO A 75 -19.12 13.47 -2.64
N VAL A 76 -19.28 13.79 -1.36
CA VAL A 76 -20.53 13.58 -0.66
C VAL A 76 -21.51 14.56 -1.29
N ASN A 77 -22.27 14.12 -2.29
CA ASN A 77 -23.40 14.92 -2.79
C ASN A 77 -24.35 15.12 -1.60
N ALA A 78 -24.40 16.36 -1.14
CA ALA A 78 -25.36 16.83 -0.16
C ALA A 78 -26.77 16.45 -0.65
N GLY A 79 -27.55 15.90 0.28
CA GLY A 79 -28.80 15.23 -0.04
C GLY A 79 -29.79 16.07 -0.84
N GLU A 80 -30.59 15.35 -1.62
CA GLU A 80 -31.94 15.78 -1.97
C GLU A 80 -32.89 14.81 -1.27
N GLY A 81 -33.51 15.32 -0.20
CA GLY A 81 -34.75 14.78 0.36
C GLY A 81 -35.95 15.45 -0.31
N GLY A 82 -37.07 14.71 -0.36
CA GLY A 82 -38.37 15.12 -0.91
C GLY A 82 -38.71 14.22 -2.11
N GLU A 83 -39.78 13.41 -2.14
CA GLU A 83 -41.06 13.36 -1.40
C GLU A 83 -41.34 11.99 -0.76
#